data_AF-A0A2P2DED4-F1
#
_entry.id   AF-A0A2P2DED4-F1
#
_cell.length_a   1.000
_cell.length_b   1.000
_cell.length_c   1.000
_cell.angle_alpha   90.00
_cell.angle_beta   90.00
_cell.angle_gamma   90.00
#
_symmetry.space_group_name_H-M   'P 1'
#
loop_
_entity.id
_entity.type
_entity.pdbx_description
1 polymer ?
#
loop_
_entity_poly.entity_id
_entity_poly.type
_entity_poly.pdbx_seq_one_letter_code
_entity_poly.pdbx_strand_id
1 'polypeptide(L)'
;MSKNIVERYLVLKNKYRNYDTKYALKRMQAFRLATQELSRKGYEVALELLGSINFGIVDPTSDVDCILLLECDLHKDQGSCPHHCNNLTFVKAEISKFVTKRLSPESFNIDYLDSINLKYVEEKIRTETVLGDETLYCLLFYRNIGRPVNRPLFIPFCDQLEENHDFVKEIIPWASEALEGYLNTNQHRMSFNKYNERIRARGLSLPEGLQQELQAYMEGES
;
A
#
# COMPACT_ATOMS: atom_id res chain seq x y z
N MET A 1 24.33 10.33 -11.79
CA MET A 1 23.02 10.75 -11.26
C MET A 1 22.51 9.60 -10.41
N SER A 2 22.50 9.75 -9.09
CA SER A 2 21.90 8.78 -8.19
C SER A 2 20.42 8.66 -8.57
N LYS A 3 19.99 7.46 -9.00
CA LYS A 3 18.56 7.20 -9.21
C LYS A 3 17.85 7.44 -7.89
N ASN A 4 16.79 8.24 -7.89
CA ASN A 4 16.00 8.54 -6.69
C ASN A 4 15.59 7.21 -6.03
N ILE A 5 15.73 7.10 -4.71
CA ILE A 5 15.42 5.90 -3.92
C ILE A 5 14.00 5.38 -4.19
N VAL A 6 13.06 6.28 -4.45
CA VAL A 6 11.68 5.99 -4.86
C VAL A 6 11.65 5.26 -6.21
N GLU A 7 12.34 5.77 -7.22
CA GLU A 7 12.40 5.14 -8.55
C GLU A 7 13.00 3.72 -8.46
N ARG A 8 14.07 3.54 -7.68
CA ARG A 8 14.68 2.22 -7.44
C ARG A 8 13.67 1.26 -6.81
N TYR A 9 12.94 1.70 -5.78
CA TYR A 9 11.92 0.91 -5.12
C TYR A 9 10.79 0.50 -6.08
N LEU A 10 10.30 1.44 -6.89
CA LEU A 10 9.23 1.19 -7.86
C LEU A 10 9.62 0.16 -8.91
N VAL A 11 10.84 0.28 -9.46
CA VAL A 11 11.40 -0.68 -10.42
C VAL A 11 11.50 -2.08 -9.78
N LEU A 12 12.04 -2.15 -8.56
CA LEU A 12 12.19 -3.40 -7.82
C LEU A 12 10.83 -4.09 -7.60
N LYS A 13 9.87 -3.35 -7.03
CA LYS A 13 8.49 -3.79 -6.80
C LYS A 13 7.85 -4.41 -8.03
N ASN A 14 7.93 -3.72 -9.18
CA ASN A 14 7.31 -4.17 -10.41
C ASN A 14 7.97 -5.44 -10.97
N LYS A 15 9.29 -5.60 -10.80
CA LYS A 15 9.99 -6.82 -11.20
C LYS A 15 9.53 -8.05 -10.38
N TYR A 16 9.32 -7.90 -9.07
CA TYR A 16 8.87 -9.01 -8.21
C TYR A 16 7.43 -9.46 -8.51
N ARG A 17 6.54 -8.52 -8.85
CA ARG A 17 5.13 -8.84 -9.17
C ARG A 17 4.95 -9.78 -10.35
N ASN A 18 5.94 -9.89 -11.24
CA ASN A 18 5.94 -10.90 -12.32
C ASN A 18 6.03 -12.35 -11.80
N TYR A 19 6.42 -12.53 -10.54
CA TYR A 19 6.56 -13.82 -9.87
C TYR A 19 5.48 -14.05 -8.81
N ASP A 20 4.32 -13.41 -8.99
CA ASP A 20 3.16 -13.53 -8.12
C ASP A 20 2.89 -15.00 -7.74
N THR A 21 2.94 -15.27 -6.45
CA THR A 21 2.61 -16.58 -5.90
C THR A 21 1.11 -16.84 -6.01
N LYS A 22 0.71 -18.12 -6.07
CA LYS A 22 -0.71 -18.50 -6.02
C LYS A 22 -1.45 -17.92 -4.80
N TYR A 23 -0.75 -17.78 -3.67
CA TYR A 23 -1.31 -17.21 -2.43
C TYR A 23 -1.50 -15.70 -2.56
N ALA A 24 -0.54 -14.97 -3.12
CA ALA A 24 -0.68 -13.53 -3.40
C ALA A 24 -1.88 -13.26 -4.32
N LEU A 25 -2.02 -14.02 -5.41
CA LEU A 25 -3.15 -13.87 -6.33
C LEU A 25 -4.50 -14.13 -5.65
N LYS A 26 -4.60 -15.22 -4.86
CA LYS A 26 -5.81 -15.55 -4.09
C LYS A 26 -6.18 -14.45 -3.09
N ARG A 27 -5.19 -13.94 -2.35
CA ARG A 27 -5.41 -12.85 -1.38
C ARG A 27 -5.84 -11.56 -2.07
N MET A 28 -5.14 -11.15 -3.13
CA MET A 28 -5.54 -10.00 -3.94
C MET A 28 -6.99 -10.11 -4.42
N GLN A 29 -7.39 -11.30 -4.88
CA GLN A 29 -8.77 -11.56 -5.29
C GLN A 29 -9.75 -11.47 -4.11
N ALA A 30 -9.40 -12.01 -2.94
CA ALA A 30 -10.23 -11.96 -1.76
C ALA A 30 -10.49 -10.51 -1.30
N PHE A 31 -9.45 -9.66 -1.24
CA PHE A 31 -9.60 -8.24 -0.92
C PHE A 31 -10.45 -7.49 -1.95
N ARG A 32 -10.25 -7.74 -3.25
CA ARG A 32 -11.09 -7.14 -4.31
C ARG A 32 -12.56 -7.49 -4.15
N LEU A 33 -12.86 -8.75 -3.82
CA LEU A 33 -14.23 -9.18 -3.59
C LEU A 33 -14.82 -8.59 -2.31
N ALA A 34 -14.01 -8.43 -1.26
CA ALA A 34 -14.43 -7.77 -0.03
C ALA A 34 -14.81 -6.30 -0.25
N THR A 35 -14.00 -5.54 -1.01
CA THR A 35 -14.34 -4.14 -1.33
C THR A 35 -15.57 -4.03 -2.23
N GLN A 36 -15.77 -4.97 -3.17
CA GLN A 36 -16.98 -5.03 -3.98
C GLN A 36 -18.23 -5.31 -3.15
N GLU A 37 -18.13 -6.21 -2.16
CA GLU A 37 -19.25 -6.52 -1.27
C GLU A 37 -19.61 -5.34 -0.36
N LEU A 38 -18.62 -4.59 0.09
CA LEU A 38 -18.83 -3.35 0.85
C LEU A 38 -19.48 -2.26 0.01
N SER A 39 -19.02 -2.05 -1.23
CA SER A 39 -19.63 -1.06 -2.13
C SER A 39 -21.11 -1.38 -2.41
N ARG A 40 -21.49 -2.67 -2.56
CA ARG A 40 -22.92 -3.06 -2.65
C ARG A 40 -23.75 -2.70 -1.41
N LYS A 41 -23.11 -2.56 -0.25
CA LYS A 41 -23.74 -2.14 1.01
C LYS A 41 -23.68 -0.62 1.21
N GLY A 42 -23.18 0.14 0.24
CA GLY A 42 -23.04 1.60 0.29
C GLY A 42 -21.76 2.08 0.97
N TYR A 43 -20.76 1.21 1.16
CA TYR A 43 -19.47 1.58 1.73
C TYR A 43 -18.41 1.66 0.63
N GLU A 44 -17.97 2.88 0.31
CA GLU A 44 -16.90 3.11 -0.65
C GLU A 44 -15.53 2.98 0.03
N VAL A 45 -14.81 1.92 -0.34
CA VAL A 45 -13.57 1.50 0.30
C VAL A 45 -12.55 1.02 -0.72
N ALA A 46 -11.30 1.43 -0.54
CA ALA A 46 -10.13 0.96 -1.26
C ALA A 46 -8.99 0.65 -0.29
N LEU A 47 -7.97 -0.07 -0.78
CA LEU A 47 -6.80 -0.41 0.02
C LEU A 47 -5.53 -0.21 -0.80
N GLU A 48 -4.45 0.21 -0.14
CA GLU A 48 -3.09 0.01 -0.63
C GLU A 48 -2.43 -1.09 0.21
N LEU A 49 -2.20 -2.25 -0.41
CA LEU A 49 -1.56 -3.38 0.27
C LEU A 49 -0.05 -3.22 0.23
N LEU A 50 0.58 -3.47 1.38
CA LEU A 50 2.01 -3.29 1.62
C LEU A 50 2.67 -4.67 1.89
N GLY A 51 3.94 -4.65 2.29
CA GLY A 51 4.65 -5.88 2.67
C GLY A 51 4.66 -6.96 1.58
N SER A 52 4.48 -8.22 1.98
CA SER A 52 4.68 -9.40 1.11
C SER A 52 3.76 -9.51 -0.07
N ILE A 53 2.51 -9.12 0.11
CA ILE A 53 1.50 -9.14 -0.95
C ILE A 53 1.75 -8.06 -2.00
N ASN A 54 2.37 -6.94 -1.62
CA ASN A 54 2.76 -5.88 -2.53
C ASN A 54 3.79 -6.35 -3.57
N PHE A 55 4.76 -7.15 -3.12
CA PHE A 55 5.79 -7.77 -3.96
C PHE A 55 5.33 -9.07 -4.62
N GLY A 56 4.16 -9.60 -4.25
CA GLY A 56 3.61 -10.81 -4.85
C GLY A 56 4.13 -12.13 -4.25
N ILE A 57 5.03 -12.06 -3.27
CA ILE A 57 5.71 -13.22 -2.71
C ILE A 57 5.15 -13.52 -1.31
N VAL A 58 4.09 -14.33 -1.28
CA VAL A 58 3.28 -14.61 -0.10
C VAL A 58 3.30 -16.10 0.24
N ASP A 59 3.42 -16.40 1.53
CA ASP A 59 3.14 -17.72 2.11
C ASP A 59 1.80 -17.72 2.86
N PRO A 60 1.19 -18.89 3.11
CA PRO A 60 -0.10 -19.01 3.81
C PRO A 60 -0.17 -18.30 5.16
N THR A 61 0.97 -18.21 5.87
CA THR A 61 1.10 -17.57 7.19
C THR A 61 1.62 -16.14 7.14
N SER A 62 1.90 -15.60 5.95
CA SER A 62 2.36 -14.20 5.84
C SER A 62 1.20 -13.29 6.24
N ASP A 63 1.45 -12.28 7.07
CA ASP A 63 0.44 -11.26 7.37
C ASP A 63 0.23 -10.31 6.18
N VAL A 64 -0.84 -9.52 6.25
CA VAL A 64 -1.17 -8.50 5.24
C VAL A 64 -1.20 -7.14 5.90
N ASP A 65 -0.19 -6.34 5.59
CA ASP A 65 -0.13 -4.92 5.93
C ASP A 65 -0.93 -4.13 4.89
N CYS A 66 -1.80 -3.21 5.33
CA CYS A 66 -2.57 -2.38 4.42
C CYS A 66 -2.89 -0.99 4.97
N ILE A 67 -3.06 -0.06 4.03
CA ILE A 67 -3.65 1.25 4.26
C ILE A 67 -5.10 1.20 3.82
N LEU A 68 -6.01 1.67 4.67
CA LEU A 68 -7.43 1.70 4.38
C LEU A 68 -7.88 3.08 3.87
N LEU A 69 -8.39 3.15 2.66
CA LEU A 69 -9.00 4.36 2.11
C LEU A 69 -10.51 4.19 2.17
N LEU A 70 -11.22 5.11 2.82
CA LEU A 70 -12.67 5.01 2.99
C LEU A 70 -13.32 6.39 2.89
N GLU A 71 -14.57 6.42 2.44
CA GLU A 71 -15.40 7.61 2.61
C GLU A 71 -16.07 7.60 3.99
N CYS A 72 -15.89 8.68 4.75
CA CYS A 72 -16.56 8.88 6.03
C CYS A 72 -17.04 10.32 6.20
N ASP A 73 -18.35 10.53 6.08
CA ASP A 73 -18.97 11.86 6.22
C ASP A 73 -18.91 12.41 7.66
N LEU A 74 -18.86 11.52 8.67
CA LEU A 74 -18.83 11.90 10.08
C LEU A 74 -17.55 12.63 10.49
N HIS A 75 -16.45 12.39 9.78
CA HIS A 75 -15.13 12.96 10.08
C HIS A 75 -14.51 13.59 8.82
N LYS A 76 -15.34 14.20 7.97
CA LYS A 76 -14.93 14.77 6.67
C LYS A 76 -13.88 15.89 6.77
N ASP A 77 -13.75 16.50 7.94
CA ASP A 77 -12.78 17.53 8.27
C ASP A 77 -11.45 16.95 8.82
N GLN A 78 -11.34 15.62 8.89
CA GLN A 78 -10.16 14.91 9.38
C GLN A 78 -9.61 13.99 8.29
N GLY A 79 -8.30 14.07 8.05
CA GLY A 79 -7.62 13.23 7.06
C GLY A 79 -7.67 11.74 7.35
N SER A 80 -7.86 11.36 8.60
CA SER A 80 -8.02 9.98 9.08
C SER A 80 -9.19 9.89 10.05
N CYS A 81 -9.88 8.75 10.06
CA CYS A 81 -10.92 8.50 11.03
C CYS A 81 -10.30 8.13 12.39
N PRO A 82 -10.85 8.64 13.52
CA PRO A 82 -10.40 8.20 14.83
C PRO A 82 -10.65 6.70 15.03
N HIS A 83 -9.84 6.06 15.88
CA HIS A 83 -9.90 4.59 16.10
C HIS A 83 -11.28 4.07 16.53
N HIS A 84 -12.09 4.91 17.17
CA HIS A 84 -13.44 4.58 17.64
C HIS A 84 -14.56 4.98 16.65
N CYS A 85 -14.21 5.41 15.44
CA CYS A 85 -15.18 5.69 14.39
C CYS A 85 -15.93 4.42 13.99
N ASN A 86 -17.26 4.40 14.17
CA ASN A 86 -18.10 3.24 13.85
C ASN A 86 -17.95 2.78 12.39
N ASN A 87 -17.82 3.71 11.44
CA ASN A 87 -17.63 3.38 10.03
C ASN A 87 -16.29 2.64 9.81
N LEU A 88 -15.20 3.18 10.38
CA LEU A 88 -13.87 2.60 10.30
C LEU A 88 -13.85 1.19 10.93
N THR A 89 -14.38 1.05 12.14
CA THR A 89 -14.43 -0.23 12.86
C THR A 89 -15.25 -1.27 12.10
N PHE A 90 -16.41 -0.88 11.57
CA PHE A 90 -17.28 -1.75 10.79
C PHE A 90 -16.60 -2.24 9.50
N VAL A 91 -16.03 -1.32 8.72
CA VAL A 91 -15.34 -1.65 7.46
C VAL A 91 -14.18 -2.61 7.71
N LYS A 92 -13.33 -2.34 8.70
CA LYS A 92 -12.21 -3.24 9.07
C LYS A 92 -12.71 -4.63 9.43
N ALA A 93 -13.76 -4.72 10.25
CA ALA A 93 -14.33 -6.00 10.67
C ALA A 93 -14.93 -6.80 9.50
N GLU A 94 -15.67 -6.14 8.60
CA GLU A 94 -16.31 -6.81 7.46
C GLU A 94 -15.28 -7.28 6.42
N ILE A 95 -14.23 -6.51 6.14
CA ILE A 95 -13.11 -6.96 5.29
C ILE A 95 -12.47 -8.19 5.91
N SER A 96 -12.08 -8.11 7.19
CA SER A 96 -11.38 -9.23 7.86
C SER A 96 -12.24 -10.49 7.86
N LYS A 97 -13.50 -10.38 8.25
CA LYS A 97 -14.46 -11.49 8.24
C LYS A 97 -14.61 -12.11 6.85
N PHE A 98 -14.76 -11.29 5.81
CA PHE A 98 -14.93 -11.77 4.43
C PHE A 98 -13.66 -12.50 3.95
N VAL A 99 -12.51 -11.87 4.12
CA VAL A 99 -11.21 -12.38 3.65
C VAL A 99 -10.85 -13.68 4.36
N THR A 100 -10.94 -13.73 5.70
CA THR A 100 -10.66 -14.93 6.49
C THR A 100 -11.59 -16.08 6.12
N LYS A 101 -12.89 -15.82 5.97
CA LYS A 101 -13.85 -16.86 5.53
C LYS A 101 -13.48 -17.43 4.17
N ARG A 102 -13.08 -16.57 3.23
CA ARG A 102 -12.81 -16.97 1.85
C ARG A 102 -11.48 -17.73 1.68
N LEU A 103 -10.51 -17.46 2.54
CA LEU A 103 -9.17 -18.04 2.45
C LEU A 103 -8.93 -19.16 3.46
N SER A 104 -9.94 -19.56 4.23
CA SER A 104 -9.87 -20.72 5.10
C SER A 104 -9.36 -21.97 4.35
N PRO A 105 -8.42 -22.75 4.91
CA PRO A 105 -7.92 -22.71 6.29
C PRO A 105 -6.65 -21.87 6.52
N GLU A 106 -6.28 -20.95 5.61
CA GLU A 106 -5.11 -20.07 5.82
C GLU A 106 -5.27 -19.24 7.11
N SER A 107 -4.17 -19.08 7.86
CA SER A 107 -4.13 -18.33 9.12
C SER A 107 -3.11 -17.21 9.00
N PHE A 108 -3.60 -15.97 9.01
CA PHE A 108 -2.80 -14.75 8.93
C PHE A 108 -3.57 -13.56 9.49
N ASN A 109 -2.87 -12.49 9.85
CA ASN A 109 -3.43 -11.24 10.33
C ASN A 109 -3.55 -10.21 9.20
N ILE A 110 -4.52 -9.30 9.36
CA ILE A 110 -4.67 -8.12 8.51
C ILE A 110 -4.41 -6.92 9.40
N ASP A 111 -3.27 -6.28 9.18
CA ASP A 111 -2.82 -5.13 9.94
C ASP A 111 -3.10 -3.86 9.14
N TYR A 112 -3.99 -3.03 9.69
CA TYR A 112 -4.33 -1.73 9.14
C TYR A 112 -3.39 -0.68 9.71
N LEU A 113 -2.33 -0.35 8.97
CA LEU A 113 -1.25 0.54 9.43
C LEU A 113 -1.70 2.00 9.49
N ASP A 114 -2.59 2.40 8.59
CA ASP A 114 -3.17 3.74 8.56
C ASP A 114 -4.55 3.73 7.88
N SER A 115 -5.27 4.85 7.97
CA SER A 115 -6.47 5.10 7.20
C SER A 115 -6.56 6.52 6.65
N ILE A 116 -7.06 6.67 5.43
CA ILE A 116 -7.29 7.95 4.77
C ILE A 116 -8.78 8.13 4.51
N ASN A 117 -9.35 9.24 5.00
CA ASN A 117 -10.70 9.64 4.68
C ASN A 117 -10.76 10.34 3.33
N LEU A 118 -11.37 9.69 2.35
CA LEU A 118 -11.50 10.23 0.99
C LEU A 118 -12.38 11.47 0.92
N LYS A 119 -13.30 11.69 1.87
CA LYS A 119 -14.09 12.94 1.97
C LYS A 119 -13.24 14.15 2.34
N TYR A 120 -12.23 13.95 3.16
CA TYR A 120 -11.26 15.00 3.48
C TYR A 120 -10.41 15.34 2.25
N VAL A 121 -9.90 14.31 1.57
CA VAL A 121 -9.11 14.46 0.34
C VAL A 121 -9.91 15.21 -0.73
N GLU A 122 -11.15 14.80 -0.98
CA GLU A 122 -12.07 15.43 -1.92
C GLU A 122 -12.23 16.93 -1.60
N GLU A 123 -12.48 17.27 -0.33
CA GLU A 123 -12.66 18.66 0.10
C GLU A 123 -11.38 19.51 -0.07
N LYS A 124 -10.21 18.96 0.27
CA LYS A 124 -8.93 19.66 0.12
C LYS A 124 -8.58 19.96 -1.33
N ILE A 125 -8.81 18.99 -2.22
CA ILE A 125 -8.63 19.18 -3.66
C ILE A 125 -9.64 20.21 -4.19
N ARG A 126 -10.92 20.07 -3.82
CA ARG A 126 -12.00 20.97 -4.26
C ARG A 126 -11.78 22.43 -3.84
N THR A 127 -11.18 22.65 -2.67
CA THR A 127 -10.89 23.99 -2.14
C THR A 127 -9.50 24.50 -2.51
N GLU A 128 -8.74 23.74 -3.31
CA GLU A 128 -7.35 24.04 -3.69
C GLU A 128 -6.40 24.22 -2.50
N THR A 129 -6.74 23.64 -1.34
CA THR A 129 -5.96 23.73 -0.09
C THR A 129 -5.04 22.51 0.09
N VAL A 130 -4.24 22.22 -0.94
CA VAL A 130 -3.46 20.97 -1.01
C VAL A 130 -2.04 21.06 -0.47
N LEU A 131 -1.43 22.25 -0.46
CA LEU A 131 -0.05 22.45 -0.01
C LEU A 131 0.07 22.34 1.51
N GLY A 132 1.16 21.76 1.99
CA GLY A 132 1.43 21.51 3.41
C GLY A 132 0.55 20.43 4.07
N ASP A 133 -0.29 19.71 3.31
CA ASP A 133 -1.22 18.73 3.88
C ASP A 133 -0.64 17.31 3.90
N GLU A 134 -0.26 16.86 5.10
CA GLU A 134 0.35 15.54 5.31
C GLU A 134 -0.54 14.37 4.86
N THR A 135 -1.87 14.50 4.94
CA THR A 135 -2.78 13.41 4.51
C THR A 135 -2.69 13.21 3.01
N LEU A 136 -2.58 14.29 2.24
CA LEU A 136 -2.42 14.23 0.79
C LEU A 136 -1.05 13.67 0.41
N TYR A 137 -0.01 13.97 1.19
CA TYR A 137 1.32 13.36 1.01
C TYR A 137 1.26 11.85 1.26
N CYS A 138 0.67 11.43 2.36
CA CYS A 138 0.44 10.02 2.67
C CYS A 138 -0.35 9.32 1.55
N LEU A 139 -1.43 9.91 1.03
CA LEU A 139 -2.21 9.33 -0.06
C LEU A 139 -1.34 9.03 -1.28
N LEU A 140 -0.60 10.01 -1.77
CA LEU A 140 0.21 9.84 -2.98
C LEU A 140 1.42 8.93 -2.73
N PHE A 141 2.00 8.98 -1.54
CA PHE A 141 3.09 8.09 -1.14
C PHE A 141 2.65 6.63 -1.06
N TYR A 142 1.57 6.32 -0.34
CA TYR A 142 1.02 4.97 -0.24
C TYR A 142 0.59 4.43 -1.60
N ARG A 143 0.00 5.29 -2.45
CA ARG A 143 -0.31 4.94 -3.85
C ARG A 143 0.91 4.47 -4.62
N ASN A 144 2.04 5.16 -4.41
CA ASN A 144 3.30 4.87 -5.08
C ASN A 144 3.97 3.62 -4.51
N ILE A 145 3.99 3.40 -3.20
CA ILE A 145 4.69 2.23 -2.65
C ILE A 145 3.82 0.97 -2.63
N GLY A 146 2.50 1.09 -2.58
CA GLY A 146 1.57 -0.02 -2.40
C GLY A 146 1.11 -0.74 -3.67
N ARG A 147 0.28 -1.76 -3.41
CA ARG A 147 -0.49 -2.52 -4.40
C ARG A 147 -1.99 -2.24 -4.22
N PRO A 148 -2.65 -1.61 -5.19
CA PRO A 148 -4.01 -1.13 -4.99
C PRO A 148 -5.06 -2.24 -5.08
N VAL A 149 -6.08 -2.11 -4.24
CA VAL A 149 -7.38 -2.79 -4.33
C VAL A 149 -8.44 -1.72 -4.44
N ASN A 150 -9.37 -1.88 -5.40
CA ASN A 150 -10.34 -0.86 -5.77
C ASN A 150 -9.70 0.49 -6.20
N ARG A 151 -8.64 0.41 -7.02
CA ARG A 151 -7.94 1.59 -7.59
C ARG A 151 -8.87 2.67 -8.17
N PRO A 152 -9.94 2.34 -8.92
CA PRO A 152 -10.80 3.34 -9.52
C PRO A 152 -11.41 4.35 -8.53
N LEU A 153 -11.60 3.96 -7.26
CA LEU A 153 -12.21 4.82 -6.25
C LEU A 153 -11.35 6.06 -5.92
N PHE A 154 -10.03 5.92 -5.87
CA PHE A 154 -9.16 6.97 -5.35
C PHE A 154 -8.14 7.50 -6.36
N ILE A 155 -7.96 6.82 -7.50
CA ILE A 155 -7.01 7.29 -8.50
C ILE A 155 -7.30 8.72 -9.03
N PRO A 156 -8.56 9.16 -9.22
CA PRO A 156 -8.81 10.52 -9.71
C PRO A 156 -8.28 11.61 -8.77
N PHE A 157 -8.19 11.32 -7.46
CA PHE A 157 -7.60 12.25 -6.49
C PHE A 157 -6.08 12.32 -6.66
N CYS A 158 -5.42 11.16 -6.81
CA CYS A 158 -3.98 11.13 -7.06
C CYS A 158 -3.61 11.83 -8.37
N ASP A 159 -4.36 11.60 -9.44
CA ASP A 159 -4.10 12.23 -10.75
C ASP A 159 -4.21 13.76 -10.63
N GLN A 160 -5.23 14.28 -9.95
CA GLN A 160 -5.38 15.73 -9.70
C GLN A 160 -4.24 16.32 -8.85
N LEU A 161 -3.74 15.58 -7.85
CA LEU A 161 -2.60 16.02 -7.05
C LEU A 161 -1.30 16.03 -7.87
N GLU A 162 -1.10 15.04 -8.73
CA GLU A 162 0.07 14.95 -9.63
C GLU A 162 0.07 16.04 -10.71
N GLU A 163 -1.09 16.54 -11.12
CA GLU A 163 -1.21 17.69 -12.03
C GLU A 163 -0.78 19.02 -11.39
N ASN A 164 -0.80 19.12 -10.05
CA ASN A 164 -0.34 20.29 -9.32
C ASN A 164 1.20 20.26 -9.14
N HIS A 165 1.91 21.00 -9.99
CA HIS A 165 3.38 21.04 -9.97
C HIS A 165 3.99 21.51 -8.64
N ASP A 166 3.34 22.40 -7.90
CA ASP A 166 3.89 22.90 -6.64
C ASP A 166 3.70 21.86 -5.52
N PHE A 167 2.57 21.18 -5.50
CA PHE A 167 2.35 20.01 -4.64
C PHE A 167 3.38 18.90 -4.93
N VAL A 168 3.62 18.59 -6.20
CA VAL A 168 4.61 17.57 -6.60
C VAL A 168 6.03 17.95 -6.15
N LYS A 169 6.42 19.23 -6.28
CA LYS A 169 7.73 19.68 -5.78
C LYS A 169 7.86 19.52 -4.26
N GLU A 170 6.78 19.76 -3.52
CA GLU A 170 6.78 19.69 -2.06
C GLU A 170 6.82 18.25 -1.53
N ILE A 171 6.07 17.33 -2.16
CA ILE A 171 6.01 15.94 -1.71
C ILE A 171 7.28 15.15 -2.01
N ILE A 172 8.04 15.44 -3.09
CA ILE A 172 9.24 14.67 -3.46
C ILE A 172 10.25 14.50 -2.31
N PRO A 173 10.70 15.57 -1.62
CA PRO A 173 11.62 15.43 -0.49
C PRO A 173 10.97 14.66 0.68
N TRP A 174 9.70 14.95 1.00
CA TRP A 174 8.96 14.27 2.06
C TRP A 174 8.83 12.76 1.79
N ALA A 175 8.49 12.38 0.56
CA ALA A 175 8.33 10.98 0.16
C ALA A 175 9.66 10.21 0.17
N SER A 176 10.77 10.89 -0.11
CA SER A 176 12.10 10.30 -0.02
C SER A 176 12.45 9.97 1.44
N GLU A 177 12.24 10.92 2.35
CA GLU A 177 12.45 10.73 3.80
C GLU A 177 11.51 9.65 4.38
N ALA A 178 10.22 9.70 4.03
CA ALA A 178 9.23 8.71 4.44
C ALA A 178 9.60 7.30 3.94
N LEU A 179 10.12 7.19 2.71
CA LEU A 179 10.57 5.91 2.16
C LEU A 179 11.80 5.37 2.92
N GLU A 180 12.78 6.21 3.23
CA GLU A 180 13.94 5.82 4.03
C GLU A 180 13.53 5.31 5.41
N GLY A 181 12.62 6.01 6.09
CA GLY A 181 12.05 5.59 7.36
C GLY A 181 11.33 4.24 7.25
N TYR A 182 10.46 4.09 6.25
CA TYR A 182 9.74 2.85 5.96
C TYR A 182 10.69 1.66 5.74
N LEU A 183 11.73 1.82 4.92
CA LEU A 183 12.68 0.75 4.59
C LEU A 183 13.57 0.33 5.76
N ASN A 184 13.83 1.24 6.69
CA ASN A 184 14.63 0.96 7.89
C ASN A 184 13.87 0.20 8.97
N THR A 185 12.57 -0.06 8.79
CA THR A 185 11.84 -0.95 9.68
C THR A 185 12.29 -2.41 9.52
N ASN A 186 12.48 -3.10 10.65
CA ASN A 186 12.93 -4.51 10.69
C ASN A 186 12.00 -5.45 9.91
N GLN A 187 10.70 -5.14 9.86
CA GLN A 187 9.69 -5.93 9.17
C GLN A 187 9.91 -5.96 7.65
N HIS A 188 10.30 -4.83 7.05
CA HIS A 188 10.56 -4.78 5.61
C HIS A 188 11.87 -5.47 5.23
N ARG A 189 12.96 -5.24 5.98
CA ARG A 189 14.23 -5.96 5.76
C ARG A 189 14.07 -7.48 5.84
N MET A 190 13.38 -7.97 6.87
CA MET A 190 13.08 -9.41 7.00
C MET A 190 12.23 -9.95 5.84
N SER A 191 11.24 -9.18 5.40
CA SER A 191 10.38 -9.59 4.31
C SER A 191 11.15 -9.71 2.99
N PHE A 192 12.07 -8.79 2.71
CA PHE A 192 12.97 -8.85 1.55
C PHE A 192 13.86 -10.10 1.53
N ASN A 193 14.48 -10.45 2.66
CA ASN A 193 15.28 -11.66 2.76
C ASN A 193 14.46 -12.92 2.47
N LYS A 194 13.25 -13.00 3.06
CA LYS A 194 12.31 -14.10 2.78
C LYS A 194 11.88 -14.14 1.31
N TYR A 195 11.74 -13.00 0.62
CA TYR A 195 11.42 -13.00 -0.82
C TYR A 195 12.52 -13.67 -1.63
N ASN A 196 13.78 -13.33 -1.34
CA ASN A 196 14.93 -13.85 -2.09
C ASN A 196 15.11 -15.36 -1.89
N GLU A 197 14.96 -15.85 -0.67
CA GLU A 197 14.98 -17.29 -0.37
C GLU A 197 13.90 -18.04 -1.16
N ARG A 198 12.68 -17.49 -1.23
CA ARG A 198 11.54 -18.12 -1.92
C ARG A 198 11.69 -18.17 -3.44
N ILE A 199 12.30 -17.15 -4.05
CA ILE A 199 12.58 -17.16 -5.48
C ILE A 199 13.63 -18.21 -5.81
N ARG A 200 14.73 -18.24 -5.04
CA ARG A 200 15.80 -19.25 -5.22
C ARG A 200 15.29 -20.67 -5.01
N ALA A 201 14.45 -20.90 -4.00
CA ALA A 201 13.85 -22.21 -3.72
C ALA A 201 12.97 -22.74 -4.87
N ARG A 202 12.49 -21.87 -5.75
CA ARG A 202 11.71 -22.25 -6.94
C ARG A 202 12.57 -22.50 -8.19
N GLY A 203 13.90 -22.52 -8.04
CA GLY A 203 14.84 -22.69 -9.16
C GLY A 203 14.86 -21.50 -10.11
N LEU A 204 14.26 -20.37 -9.71
CA LEU A 204 14.30 -19.13 -10.46
C LEU A 204 15.53 -18.35 -10.00
N SER A 205 16.45 -18.05 -10.92
CA SER A 205 17.51 -17.10 -10.66
C SER A 205 16.91 -15.70 -10.59
N LEU A 206 17.12 -15.01 -9.47
CA LEU A 206 17.02 -13.56 -9.47
C LEU A 206 17.97 -13.05 -10.56
N PRO A 207 17.56 -12.10 -11.43
CA PRO A 207 18.50 -11.47 -12.34
C PRO A 207 19.68 -10.95 -11.52
N GLU A 208 20.92 -11.28 -11.88
CA GLU A 208 22.11 -10.97 -11.05
C GLU A 208 22.20 -9.50 -10.63
N GLY A 209 21.78 -8.59 -11.51
CA GLY A 209 21.71 -7.15 -11.20
C GLY A 209 20.73 -6.79 -10.09
N LEU A 210 19.67 -7.57 -9.87
CA LEU A 210 18.69 -7.33 -8.79
C LEU A 210 19.27 -7.67 -7.42
N GLN A 211 20.04 -8.75 -7.35
CA GLN A 211 20.63 -9.24 -6.11
C GLN A 211 21.73 -8.29 -5.62
N GLN A 212 22.53 -7.75 -6.56
CA GLN A 212 23.51 -6.70 -6.29
C GLN A 212 22.83 -5.36 -5.95
N GLU A 213 21.76 -4.98 -6.67
CA GLU A 213 20.99 -3.76 -6.36
C GLU A 213 20.37 -3.82 -4.95
N LEU A 214 19.90 -4.98 -4.50
CA LEU A 214 19.35 -5.23 -3.16
C LEU A 214 20.43 -5.22 -2.08
N GLN A 215 21.59 -5.81 -2.34
CA GLN A 215 22.68 -5.84 -1.38
C GLN A 215 23.24 -4.44 -1.15
N ALA A 216 23.50 -3.68 -2.22
CA ALA A 216 23.87 -2.26 -2.13
C ALA A 216 22.77 -1.42 -1.45
N TYR A 217 21.49 -1.76 -1.66
CA TYR A 217 20.35 -1.08 -1.04
C TYR A 217 20.18 -1.38 0.45
N MET A 218 20.57 -2.57 0.93
CA MET A 218 20.52 -2.91 2.36
C MET A 218 21.78 -2.48 3.12
N GLU A 219 22.93 -2.43 2.45
CA GLU A 219 24.22 -2.05 3.03
C GLU A 219 24.42 -0.52 3.08
N GLY A 220 23.51 0.25 2.48
CA GLY A 220 23.56 1.72 2.51
C GLY A 220 24.71 2.30 1.68
N GLU A 221 25.28 1.52 0.76
CA GLU A 221 26.30 2.02 -0.14
C GLU A 221 25.64 2.82 -1.28
N SER A 222 25.96 4.11 -1.29
CA SER A 222 25.51 5.13 -2.24
C SER A 222 26.11 4.97 -3.63
#